data_AF-A0A3D2BBS5-F1
#
_entry.id   AF-A0A3D2BBS5-F1
#
_cell.length_a   1.000
_cell.length_b   1.000
_cell.length_c   1.000
_cell.angle_alpha   90.00
_cell.angle_beta   90.00
_cell.angle_gamma   90.00
#
_symmetry.space_group_name_H-M   'P 1'
#
loop_
_entity.id
_entity.type
_entity.pdbx_description
1 polymer ?
#
loop_
_entity_poly.entity_id
_entity_poly.type
_entity_poly.pdbx_seq_one_letter_code
_entity_poly.pdbx_strand_id
1 'polypeptide(L)'
;EPVNASIAAIVERASEKRGIVAISENVPFQTNTLALNAAIEAAHAGNQGRGFAVVAREVGVLARKSSHSTQTIQQLINHSLQGIEDGSKAVTRLEDNLQQVIGLVGNLCSLLNEISVATLSQGESIHRMTSQLQALNQVARQTDALVNTASEASQRLHDESGLLLQAVSRFRLPA
;
A
#
# COMPACT_ATOMS: atom_id res chain seq x y z
N GLU A 1 13.07 3.28 -7.32
CA GLU A 1 14.13 4.09 -7.95
C GLU A 1 14.08 4.26 -9.48
N PRO A 2 13.82 3.25 -10.34
CA PRO A 2 14.03 3.43 -11.79
C PRO A 2 13.04 4.41 -12.44
N VAL A 3 11.82 4.53 -11.91
CA VAL A 3 10.76 5.36 -12.51
C VAL A 3 11.07 6.85 -12.33
N ASN A 4 11.44 7.29 -11.13
CA ASN A 4 11.71 8.71 -10.88
C ASN A 4 12.97 9.19 -11.63
N ALA A 5 14.02 8.35 -11.68
CA ALA A 5 15.20 8.61 -12.51
C ALA A 5 14.86 8.69 -14.00
N SER A 6 13.97 7.81 -14.49
CA SER A 6 13.52 7.85 -15.89
C SER A 6 12.72 9.11 -16.21
N ILE A 7 11.85 9.55 -15.30
CA ILE A 7 11.08 10.80 -15.45
C ILE A 7 12.03 12.00 -15.49
N ALA A 8 13.01 12.06 -14.58
CA ALA A 8 14.01 13.13 -14.56
C ALA A 8 14.80 13.20 -15.89
N ALA A 9 15.24 12.05 -16.43
CA ALA A 9 15.93 11.99 -17.71
C ALA A 9 15.04 12.44 -18.89
N ILE A 10 13.72 12.16 -18.85
CA ILE A 10 12.78 12.63 -19.87
C ILE A 10 12.62 14.15 -19.79
N VAL A 11 12.52 14.72 -18.58
CA VAL A 11 12.42 16.17 -18.36
C VAL A 11 13.66 16.88 -18.89
N GLU A 12 14.85 16.37 -18.60
CA GLU A 12 16.12 16.90 -19.08
C GLU A 12 16.16 16.95 -20.63
N ARG A 13 15.89 15.81 -21.28
CA ARG A 13 15.83 15.71 -22.75
C ARG A 13 14.78 16.63 -23.38
N ALA A 14 13.63 16.79 -22.72
CA ALA A 14 12.58 17.70 -23.18
C ALA A 14 13.02 19.17 -23.03
N SER A 15 13.79 19.49 -22.00
CA SER A 15 14.39 20.82 -21.81
C SER A 15 15.42 21.15 -22.90
N GLU A 16 16.29 20.20 -23.24
CA GLU A 16 17.25 20.36 -24.35
C GLU A 16 16.53 20.64 -25.67
N LYS A 17 15.50 19.85 -25.99
CA LYS A 17 14.67 20.08 -27.19
C LYS A 17 14.07 21.47 -27.23
N ARG A 18 13.59 21.99 -26.09
CA ARG A 18 13.08 23.35 -25.95
C ARG A 18 14.13 24.39 -26.32
N GLY A 19 15.37 24.21 -25.86
CA GLY A 19 16.50 25.09 -26.19
C GLY A 19 16.82 25.09 -27.68
N ILE A 20 16.81 23.92 -28.32
CA ILE A 20 17.02 23.79 -29.78
C ILE A 20 15.93 24.50 -30.57
N VAL A 21 14.67 24.36 -30.16
CA VAL A 21 13.53 25.01 -30.83
C VAL A 21 13.58 26.53 -30.67
N ALA A 22 13.99 27.03 -29.50
CA ALA A 22 14.18 28.46 -29.28
C ALA A 22 15.24 29.08 -30.21
N ILE A 23 16.38 28.38 -30.42
CA ILE A 23 17.41 28.83 -31.38
C ILE A 23 16.86 28.78 -32.81
N SER A 24 16.05 27.77 -33.13
CA SER A 24 15.48 27.56 -34.46
C SER A 24 14.41 28.59 -34.84
N GLU A 25 13.83 29.32 -33.89
CA GLU A 25 12.85 30.39 -34.17
C GLU A 25 13.50 31.63 -34.82
N ASN A 26 14.78 31.88 -34.53
CA ASN A 26 15.50 33.02 -35.10
C ASN A 26 15.80 32.87 -36.60
N VAL A 27 15.99 31.64 -37.08
CA VAL A 27 16.39 31.38 -38.47
C VAL A 27 15.29 31.80 -39.46
N PRO A 28 14.02 31.38 -39.33
CA PRO A 28 12.95 31.82 -40.21
C PRO A 28 12.71 33.33 -40.16
N PHE A 29 12.87 33.97 -38.99
CA PHE A 29 12.73 35.41 -38.86
C PHE A 29 13.83 36.17 -39.64
N GLN A 30 15.09 35.73 -39.53
CA GLN A 30 16.20 36.26 -40.30
C GLN A 30 16.01 36.02 -41.80
N THR A 31 15.58 34.82 -42.20
CA THR A 31 15.28 34.50 -43.61
C THR A 31 14.16 35.38 -44.16
N ASN A 32 13.10 35.63 -43.40
CA ASN A 32 12.02 36.53 -43.82
C ASN A 32 12.50 37.99 -43.98
N THR A 33 13.40 38.44 -43.11
CA THR A 33 14.01 39.78 -43.21
C THR A 33 14.91 39.89 -44.45
N LEU A 34 15.74 38.88 -44.72
CA LEU A 34 16.55 38.80 -45.94
C LEU A 34 15.69 38.76 -47.21
N ALA A 35 14.59 37.99 -47.19
CA ALA A 35 13.64 37.92 -48.29
C ALA A 35 12.96 39.27 -48.57
N LEU A 36 12.63 40.03 -47.52
CA LEU A 36 12.08 41.37 -47.67
C LEU A 36 13.11 42.32 -48.30
N ASN A 37 14.36 42.31 -47.83
CA ASN A 37 15.43 43.12 -48.40
C ASN A 37 15.69 42.77 -49.88
N ALA A 38 15.69 41.49 -50.23
CA ALA A 38 15.80 41.03 -51.62
C ALA A 38 14.62 41.49 -52.49
N ALA A 39 13.40 41.52 -51.94
CA ALA A 39 12.23 42.03 -52.65
C ALA A 39 12.32 43.55 -52.92
N ILE A 40 12.88 44.32 -51.98
CA ILE A 40 13.12 45.76 -52.13
C ILE A 40 14.17 45.99 -53.24
N GLU A 41 15.29 45.27 -53.22
CA GLU A 41 16.35 45.42 -54.22
C GLU A 41 15.89 45.00 -55.62
N ALA A 42 15.06 43.95 -55.69
CA ALA A 42 14.42 43.54 -56.94
C ALA A 42 13.47 44.60 -57.51
N ALA A 43 12.80 45.38 -56.65
CA ALA A 43 11.99 46.51 -57.08
C ALA A 43 12.84 47.69 -57.60
N HIS A 44 14.00 47.96 -56.97
CA HIS A 44 14.95 48.96 -57.45
C HIS A 44 15.54 48.62 -58.84
N ALA A 45 15.78 47.34 -59.12
CA ALA A 45 16.27 46.87 -60.42
C ALA A 45 15.22 46.92 -61.56
N GLY A 46 13.96 47.29 -61.26
CA GLY A 46 12.89 47.44 -62.25
C GLY A 46 12.61 46.17 -63.05
N ASN A 47 12.64 46.25 -64.38
CA ASN A 47 12.31 45.11 -65.25
C ASN A 47 13.31 43.94 -65.13
N GLN A 48 14.57 44.21 -64.78
CA GLN A 48 15.60 43.17 -64.61
C GLN A 48 15.43 42.39 -63.30
N GLY A 49 14.73 42.96 -62.31
CA GLY A 49 14.51 42.34 -61.00
C GLY A 49 13.27 41.45 -60.89
N ARG A 50 12.42 41.35 -61.94
CA ARG A 50 11.13 40.65 -61.86
C ARG A 50 11.24 39.18 -61.44
N GLY A 51 12.25 38.46 -61.93
CA GLY A 51 12.50 37.07 -61.52
C GLY A 51 12.92 36.95 -60.06
N PHE A 52 13.82 37.83 -59.61
CA PHE A 52 14.26 37.89 -58.21
C PHE A 52 13.14 38.28 -57.25
N ALA A 53 12.22 39.14 -57.65
CA ALA A 53 11.06 39.53 -56.84
C ALA A 53 10.13 38.34 -56.53
N VAL A 54 9.96 37.41 -57.49
CA VAL A 54 9.15 36.20 -57.28
C VAL A 54 9.84 35.25 -56.31
N VAL A 55 11.14 35.01 -56.49
CA VAL A 55 11.93 34.16 -55.58
C VAL A 55 11.93 34.75 -54.16
N ALA A 56 12.15 36.05 -54.00
CA ALA A 56 12.12 36.72 -52.71
C ALA A 56 10.76 36.58 -52.01
N ARG A 57 9.65 36.69 -52.75
CA ARG A 57 8.31 36.45 -52.20
C ARG A 57 8.13 35.00 -51.72
N GLU A 58 8.55 34.03 -52.52
CA GLU A 58 8.41 32.61 -52.18
C GLU A 58 9.25 32.23 -50.95
N VAL A 59 10.49 32.73 -50.88
CA VAL A 59 11.37 32.58 -49.70
C VAL A 59 10.72 33.21 -48.46
N GLY A 60 10.11 34.39 -48.58
CA GLY A 60 9.39 35.02 -47.48
C GLY A 60 8.17 34.22 -47.00
N VAL A 61 7.41 33.63 -47.92
CA VAL A 61 6.28 32.73 -47.56
C VAL A 61 6.79 31.49 -46.83
N LEU A 62 7.85 30.86 -47.34
CA LEU A 62 8.45 29.67 -46.73
C LEU A 62 9.00 29.96 -45.33
N ALA A 63 9.63 31.13 -45.15
CA ALA A 63 10.14 31.60 -43.87
C ALA A 63 9.00 31.78 -42.84
N ARG A 64 7.90 32.44 -43.21
CA ARG A 64 6.73 32.57 -42.31
C ARG A 64 6.11 31.22 -41.96
N LYS A 65 6.00 30.31 -42.94
CA LYS A 65 5.51 28.94 -42.70
C LYS A 65 6.42 28.18 -41.73
N SER A 66 7.74 28.31 -41.88
CA SER A 66 8.71 27.69 -40.99
C SER A 66 8.63 28.25 -39.57
N SER A 67 8.49 29.57 -39.40
CA SER A 67 8.27 30.21 -38.09
C SER A 67 7.02 29.66 -37.39
N HIS A 68 5.90 29.55 -38.11
CA HIS A 68 4.66 28.99 -37.56
C HIS A 68 4.81 27.53 -37.12
N SER A 69 5.51 26.70 -37.89
CA SER A 69 5.82 25.32 -37.50
C SER A 69 6.68 25.26 -36.25
N THR A 70 7.71 26.11 -36.14
CA THR A 70 8.57 26.18 -34.95
C THR A 70 7.77 26.54 -33.70
N GLN A 71 6.85 27.51 -33.80
CA GLN A 71 5.95 27.88 -32.69
C GLN A 71 5.02 26.74 -32.29
N THR A 72 4.49 25.99 -33.26
CA THR A 72 3.65 24.82 -32.98
C THR A 72 4.44 23.72 -32.26
N ILE A 73 5.69 23.46 -32.67
CA ILE A 73 6.57 22.50 -32.00
C ILE A 73 6.86 22.97 -30.56
N GLN A 74 7.13 24.26 -30.36
CA GLN A 74 7.36 24.84 -29.04
C GLN A 74 6.15 24.62 -28.10
N GLN A 75 4.93 24.81 -28.61
CA GLN A 75 3.70 24.55 -27.86
C GLN A 75 3.56 23.07 -27.48
N LEU A 76 3.82 22.15 -28.41
CA LEU A 76 3.78 20.71 -28.15
C LEU A 76 4.82 20.27 -27.11
N ILE A 77 6.02 20.84 -27.14
CA ILE A 77 7.05 20.58 -26.13
C ILE A 77 6.60 21.07 -24.75
N ASN A 78 6.07 22.29 -24.67
CA ASN A 78 5.56 22.85 -23.41
C ASN A 78 4.43 21.99 -22.83
N HIS A 79 3.49 21.55 -23.68
CA HIS A 79 2.41 20.66 -23.27
C HIS A 79 2.94 19.28 -22.81
N SER A 80 3.95 18.75 -23.49
CA SER A 80 4.60 17.50 -23.08
C SER A 80 5.28 17.62 -21.73
N LEU A 81 6.00 18.72 -21.48
CA LEU A 81 6.64 19.01 -20.19
C LEU A 81 5.62 19.08 -19.06
N GLN A 82 4.49 19.76 -19.28
CA GLN A 82 3.39 19.81 -18.31
C GLN A 82 2.86 18.41 -17.98
N GLY A 83 2.59 17.59 -19.01
CA GLY A 83 2.12 16.23 -18.82
C GLY A 83 3.11 15.32 -18.07
N ILE A 84 4.41 15.51 -18.29
CA ILE A 84 5.46 14.80 -17.56
C ILE A 84 5.50 15.24 -16.09
N GLU A 85 5.35 16.54 -15.81
CA GLU A 85 5.32 17.07 -14.43
C GLU A 85 4.11 16.52 -13.65
N ASP A 86 2.93 16.51 -14.27
CA ASP A 86 1.72 15.96 -13.67
C ASP A 86 1.83 14.45 -13.45
N GLY A 87 2.43 13.74 -14.41
CA GLY A 87 2.77 12.32 -14.29
C GLY A 87 3.75 12.05 -13.14
N SER A 88 4.77 12.89 -12.98
CA SER A 88 5.72 12.81 -11.87
C SER A 88 5.03 12.93 -10.52
N LYS A 89 4.16 13.93 -10.35
CA LYS A 89 3.37 14.12 -9.13
C LYS A 89 2.48 12.92 -8.83
N ALA A 90 1.86 12.33 -9.85
CA ALA A 90 1.03 11.13 -9.69
C ALA A 90 1.85 9.91 -9.23
N VAL A 91 3.04 9.71 -9.79
CA VAL A 91 3.95 8.63 -9.38
C VAL A 91 4.43 8.81 -7.94
N THR A 92 4.79 10.03 -7.53
CA THR A 92 5.17 10.29 -6.12
C THR A 92 4.05 9.96 -5.15
N ARG A 93 2.80 10.34 -5.46
CA ARG A 93 1.63 9.98 -4.63
C ARG A 93 1.41 8.47 -4.57
N LEU A 94 1.64 7.77 -5.68
CA LEU A 94 1.54 6.32 -5.71
C LEU A 94 2.62 5.67 -4.82
N GLU A 95 3.84 6.20 -4.84
CA GLU A 95 4.94 5.75 -3.98
C GLU A 95 4.59 5.91 -2.48
N ASP A 96 4.06 7.06 -2.08
CA ASP A 96 3.60 7.31 -0.70
C ASP A 96 2.51 6.31 -0.28
N ASN A 97 1.52 6.08 -1.15
CA ASN A 97 0.45 5.12 -0.87
C ASN A 97 0.99 3.68 -0.73
N LEU A 98 1.95 3.29 -1.57
CA LEU A 98 2.56 1.96 -1.48
C LEU A 98 3.39 1.81 -0.20
N GLN A 99 4.07 2.86 0.26
CA GLN A 99 4.75 2.85 1.56
C GLN A 99 3.76 2.67 2.72
N GLN A 100 2.60 3.33 2.67
CA GLN A 100 1.54 3.12 3.67
C GLN A 100 1.03 1.67 3.65
N VAL A 101 0.81 1.09 2.47
CA VAL A 101 0.39 -0.32 2.33
C VAL A 101 1.44 -1.26 2.94
N ILE A 102 2.73 -1.05 2.66
CA ILE A 102 3.81 -1.84 3.26
C ILE A 102 3.79 -1.73 4.80
N GLY A 103 3.57 -0.53 5.34
CA GLY A 103 3.43 -0.32 6.78
C GLY A 103 2.23 -1.07 7.38
N LEU A 104 1.08 -1.03 6.72
CA LEU A 104 -0.12 -1.77 7.15
C LEU A 104 0.09 -3.29 7.13
N VAL A 105 0.77 -3.81 6.11
CA VAL A 105 1.11 -5.24 6.03
C VAL A 105 2.10 -5.62 7.13
N GLY A 106 3.07 -4.76 7.45
CA GLY A 106 3.98 -4.96 8.58
C GLY A 106 3.25 -5.07 9.93
N ASN A 107 2.31 -4.16 10.17
CA ASN A 107 1.47 -4.20 11.38
C ASN A 107 0.60 -5.46 11.44
N LEU A 108 0.03 -5.88 10.31
CA LEU A 108 -0.74 -7.11 10.21
C LEU A 108 0.12 -8.35 10.55
N CYS A 109 1.36 -8.41 10.07
CA CYS A 109 2.29 -9.48 10.42
C CYS A 109 2.61 -9.51 11.92
N SER A 110 2.81 -8.34 12.56
CA SER A 110 3.03 -8.26 14.01
C SER A 110 1.81 -8.79 14.78
N LEU A 111 0.61 -8.38 14.38
CA LEU A 111 -0.64 -8.78 15.03
C LEU A 111 -0.88 -10.29 14.88
N LEU A 112 -0.58 -10.87 13.71
CA LEU A 112 -0.64 -12.32 13.51
C LEU A 112 0.37 -13.08 14.39
N ASN A 113 1.56 -12.53 14.59
CA ASN A 113 2.53 -13.11 15.50
C ASN A 113 2.03 -13.08 16.96
N GLU A 114 1.44 -11.96 17.41
CA GLU A 114 0.81 -11.86 18.73
C GLU A 114 -0.34 -12.86 18.90
N ILE A 115 -1.21 -13.01 17.90
CA ILE A 115 -2.28 -14.01 17.90
C ILE A 115 -1.71 -15.42 18.01
N SER A 116 -0.65 -15.73 17.26
CA SER A 116 0.00 -17.06 17.29
C SER A 116 0.52 -17.38 18.69
N VAL A 117 1.23 -16.44 19.31
CA VAL A 117 1.76 -16.58 20.69
C VAL A 117 0.62 -16.75 21.70
N ALA A 118 -0.43 -15.92 21.60
CA ALA A 118 -1.60 -16.01 22.48
C ALA A 118 -2.30 -17.37 22.33
N THR A 119 -2.43 -17.88 21.11
CA THR A 119 -3.05 -19.17 20.81
C THR A 119 -2.26 -20.33 21.41
N LEU A 120 -0.92 -20.30 21.32
CA LEU A 120 -0.06 -21.31 21.95
C LEU A 120 -0.22 -21.30 23.48
N SER A 121 -0.20 -20.11 24.10
CA SER A 121 -0.39 -19.96 25.55
C SER A 121 -1.78 -20.43 26.01
N GLN A 122 -2.81 -20.17 25.20
CA GLN A 122 -4.17 -20.65 25.46
C GLN A 122 -4.23 -22.18 25.39
N GLY A 123 -3.54 -22.81 24.43
CA GLY A 123 -3.41 -24.27 24.33
C GLY A 123 -2.79 -24.89 25.58
N GLU A 124 -1.68 -24.33 26.08
CA GLU A 124 -1.06 -24.78 27.34
C GLU A 124 -1.99 -24.62 28.56
N SER A 125 -2.77 -23.54 28.58
CA SER A 125 -3.73 -23.27 29.65
C SER A 125 -4.88 -24.29 29.64
N ILE A 126 -5.37 -24.66 28.45
CA ILE A 126 -6.38 -25.71 28.28
C ILE A 126 -5.84 -27.07 28.74
N HIS A 127 -4.59 -27.41 28.41
CA HIS A 127 -3.96 -28.63 28.92
C HIS A 127 -3.89 -28.65 30.44
N ARG A 128 -3.50 -27.54 31.07
CA ARG A 128 -3.48 -27.43 32.55
C ARG A 128 -4.88 -27.58 33.16
N MET A 129 -5.89 -26.92 32.60
CA MET A 129 -7.28 -27.06 33.05
C MET A 129 -7.77 -28.51 32.91
N THR A 130 -7.45 -29.17 31.81
CA THR A 130 -7.83 -30.57 31.58
C THR A 130 -7.27 -31.48 32.68
N SER A 131 -5.98 -31.33 33.01
CA SER A 131 -5.35 -32.11 34.09
C SER A 131 -5.96 -31.81 35.46
N GLN A 132 -6.31 -30.54 35.75
CA GLN A 132 -6.99 -30.17 36.98
C GLN A 132 -8.40 -30.77 37.07
N LEU A 133 -9.15 -30.80 35.97
CA LEU A 133 -10.47 -31.44 35.90
C LEU A 133 -10.38 -32.95 36.13
N GLN A 134 -9.33 -33.61 35.62
CA GLN A 134 -9.08 -35.03 35.89
C GLN A 134 -8.82 -35.28 37.37
N ALA A 135 -7.99 -34.45 38.01
CA ALA A 135 -7.72 -34.54 39.45
C ALA A 135 -9.00 -34.31 40.27
N LEU A 136 -9.81 -33.31 39.91
CA LEU A 136 -11.11 -33.06 40.55
C LEU A 136 -12.07 -34.26 40.39
N ASN A 137 -12.09 -34.89 39.22
CA ASN A 137 -12.91 -36.09 38.99
C ASN A 137 -12.48 -37.24 39.92
N GLN A 138 -11.16 -37.41 40.10
CA GLN A 138 -10.63 -38.42 41.02
C GLN A 138 -11.02 -38.14 42.47
N VAL A 139 -10.91 -36.89 42.93
CA VAL A 139 -11.35 -36.50 44.28
C VAL A 139 -12.84 -36.73 44.44
N ALA A 140 -13.68 -36.34 43.47
CA ALA A 140 -15.12 -36.57 43.53
C ALA A 140 -15.48 -38.05 43.65
N ARG A 141 -14.80 -38.93 42.89
CA ARG A 141 -14.98 -40.40 43.02
C ARG A 141 -14.54 -40.93 44.39
N GLN A 142 -13.46 -40.40 44.94
CA GLN A 142 -12.99 -40.77 46.27
C GLN A 142 -13.98 -40.31 47.35
N THR A 143 -14.55 -39.12 47.23
CA THR A 143 -15.60 -38.62 48.12
C THR A 143 -16.81 -39.52 48.08
N ASP A 144 -17.27 -39.94 46.90
CA ASP A 144 -18.40 -40.86 46.76
C ASP A 144 -18.15 -42.22 47.45
N ALA A 145 -16.95 -42.78 47.25
CA ALA A 145 -16.54 -44.02 47.92
C ALA A 145 -16.47 -43.89 49.46
N LEU A 146 -15.96 -42.75 49.95
CA LEU A 146 -15.92 -42.46 51.39
C LEU A 146 -17.32 -42.31 51.99
N VAL A 147 -18.24 -41.64 51.28
CA VAL A 147 -19.64 -41.51 51.69
C VAL A 147 -20.31 -42.88 51.77
N ASN A 148 -20.11 -43.75 50.78
CA ASN A 148 -20.65 -45.12 50.81
C ASN A 148 -20.10 -45.90 52.01
N THR A 149 -18.80 -45.83 52.26
CA THR A 149 -18.15 -46.51 53.41
C THR A 149 -18.67 -45.97 54.75
N ALA A 150 -18.87 -44.65 54.86
CA ALA A 150 -19.42 -44.00 56.05
C ALA A 150 -20.89 -44.39 56.29
N SER A 151 -21.68 -44.53 55.23
CA SER A 151 -23.06 -45.03 55.29
C SER A 151 -23.11 -46.48 55.81
N GLU A 152 -22.27 -47.37 55.26
CA GLU A 152 -22.15 -48.76 55.73
C GLU A 152 -21.68 -48.86 57.19
N ALA A 153 -20.72 -48.03 57.60
CA ALA A 153 -20.27 -47.97 58.99
C ALA A 153 -21.38 -47.48 59.92
N SER A 154 -22.16 -46.47 59.50
CA SER A 154 -23.30 -45.96 60.26
C SER A 154 -24.40 -47.03 60.42
N GLN A 155 -24.68 -47.80 59.36
CA GLN A 155 -25.63 -48.91 59.43
C GLN A 155 -25.15 -50.00 60.38
N ARG A 156 -23.87 -50.41 60.30
CA ARG A 156 -23.29 -51.39 61.24
C ARG A 156 -23.37 -50.93 62.69
N LEU A 157 -23.02 -49.67 62.98
CA LEU A 157 -23.14 -49.10 64.32
C LEU A 157 -24.59 -49.08 64.80
N HIS A 158 -25.54 -48.79 63.92
CA HIS A 158 -26.97 -48.84 64.22
C HIS A 158 -27.40 -50.27 64.62
N ASP A 159 -27.05 -51.27 63.81
CA ASP A 159 -27.39 -52.67 64.07
C ASP A 159 -26.77 -53.18 65.39
N GLU A 160 -25.50 -52.85 65.65
CA GLU A 160 -24.78 -53.24 66.87
C GLU A 160 -25.38 -52.56 68.12
N SER A 161 -25.80 -51.30 68.02
CA SER A 161 -26.54 -50.61 69.08
C SER A 161 -27.89 -51.29 69.39
N GLY A 162 -28.58 -51.79 68.36
CA GLY A 162 -29.82 -52.56 68.51
C GLY A 162 -29.60 -53.88 69.24
N LEU A 163 -28.52 -54.60 68.93
CA LEU A 163 -28.12 -55.82 69.63
C LEU A 163 -27.79 -55.55 71.10
N LEU A 164 -27.06 -54.47 71.40
CA LEU A 164 -26.75 -54.07 72.78
C LEU A 164 -28.03 -53.74 73.57
N LEU A 165 -28.97 -53.00 72.98
CA LEU A 165 -30.27 -52.71 73.61
C LEU A 165 -31.06 -53.99 73.92
N GLN A 166 -31.10 -54.94 72.98
CA GLN A 166 -31.71 -56.25 73.23
C GLN A 166 -31.02 -57.01 74.37
N ALA A 167 -29.69 -57.04 74.40
CA ALA A 167 -28.92 -57.69 75.45
C ALA A 167 -29.21 -57.07 76.83
N VAL A 168 -29.21 -55.74 76.94
CA VAL A 168 -29.55 -55.03 78.19
C VAL A 168 -31.00 -55.27 78.61
N SER A 169 -31.96 -55.32 77.66
CA SER A 169 -33.37 -55.59 77.97
C SER A 169 -33.60 -56.98 78.60
N ARG A 170 -32.70 -57.94 78.34
CA ARG A 170 -32.71 -59.27 78.97
C ARG A 170 -32.32 -59.21 80.45
N PHE A 171 -31.48 -58.26 80.83
CA PHE A 171 -31.13 -57.98 82.23
C PHE A 171 -32.18 -57.06 82.86
N ARG A 172 -33.43 -57.55 82.96
CA ARG A 172 -34.42 -56.94 83.85
C ARG A 172 -34.02 -57.24 85.30
N LEU A 173 -33.66 -56.19 86.05
CA LEU A 173 -33.54 -56.28 87.50
C LEU A 173 -34.96 -56.47 88.09
N PRO A 174 -35.17 -57.45 88.98
CA PRO A 174 -36.42 -57.56 89.71
C PRO A 174 -36.63 -56.29 90.55
N ALA A 175 -37.84 -55.75 90.51
CA ALA A 175 -38.31 -54.73 91.45
C ALA A 175 -38.47 -55.33 92.85
#